data_AF-A0A2U2PDJ6-F1
#
_entry.id   AF-A0A2U2PDJ6-F1
#
_cell.length_a   1.000
_cell.length_b   1.000
_cell.length_c   1.000
_cell.angle_alpha   90.00
_cell.angle_beta   90.00
_cell.angle_gamma   90.00
#
_symmetry.space_group_name_H-M   'P 1'
#
loop_
_entity.id
_entity.type
_entity.pdbx_description
1 polymer ?
#
loop_
_entity_poly.entity_id
_entity_poly.type
_entity_poly.pdbx_seq_one_letter_code
_entity_poly.pdbx_strand_id
1 'polypeptide(L)'
;MICYLFVASSCEKNLQSPASEENTVSSKAVAKTSDSATYVPGQKYSFRVTDPNGEASSFLAIEYIAGDPGSQLILTAPHGGTTRPAYMHTRTDTYSYPTLPADPYNNDMTFSDTPDSKTKELAQEIAAAIQAQTGLRPHVILNYLHRAKLDANRRVEVAAQGDQNAINAWTAFHDFIEDAKTTASANGEVLLLDIHGNAHTPQRTEAGYLLAKNDFTTYYSTLGNLTWKSSIKYMVKPGSVTMTSLIRGNNALGTLMMNHFPFIVTPSKLYPEPGDTSVFTDGKYFDGGYNTARHGSRQGGTVSAIQLEFNQDVRFDDNTRPGYADSIAEAIVEYMNVYF
;
A
#
# COMPACT_ATOMS: atom_id res chain seq x y z
N MET A 1 -45.49 -35.20 -46.08
CA MET A 1 -45.25 -33.98 -45.28
C MET A 1 -45.74 -34.32 -43.86
N ILE A 2 -44.90 -34.98 -43.05
CA ILE A 2 -44.12 -34.41 -41.92
C ILE A 2 -44.98 -33.53 -41.01
N CYS A 3 -45.04 -33.66 -39.68
CA CYS A 3 -44.92 -34.74 -38.69
C CYS A 3 -45.53 -34.13 -37.40
N TYR A 4 -46.01 -34.97 -36.49
CA TYR A 4 -46.81 -34.60 -35.30
C TYR A 4 -46.16 -33.56 -34.37
N LEU A 5 -46.96 -32.56 -33.93
CA LEU A 5 -46.66 -31.71 -32.79
C LEU A 5 -47.06 -32.46 -31.50
N PHE A 6 -46.08 -32.85 -30.69
CA PHE A 6 -46.27 -33.24 -29.29
C PHE A 6 -45.77 -32.12 -28.38
N VAL A 7 -46.62 -31.72 -27.45
CA VAL A 7 -46.34 -30.76 -26.39
C VAL A 7 -45.45 -31.45 -25.34
N ALA A 8 -44.30 -30.85 -25.03
CA ALA A 8 -43.44 -31.26 -23.92
C ALA A 8 -43.11 -30.05 -23.04
N SER A 9 -43.41 -30.24 -21.75
CA SER A 9 -43.12 -29.41 -20.59
C SER A 9 -41.63 -29.07 -20.44
N SER A 10 -41.31 -27.84 -20.04
CA SER A 10 -39.99 -27.50 -19.49
C SER A 10 -40.11 -26.70 -18.19
N CYS A 11 -39.51 -27.27 -17.15
CA CYS A 11 -39.25 -26.66 -15.84
C CYS A 11 -38.52 -25.32 -15.98
N GLU A 12 -39.03 -24.28 -15.32
CA GLU A 12 -38.26 -23.09 -14.97
C GLU A 12 -37.37 -23.40 -13.77
N LYS A 13 -36.04 -23.31 -13.96
CA LYS A 13 -35.08 -23.15 -12.87
C LYS A 13 -34.63 -21.70 -12.85
N ASN A 14 -35.05 -20.98 -11.80
CA ASN A 14 -34.48 -19.70 -11.41
C ASN A 14 -33.01 -19.90 -11.02
N LEU A 15 -32.11 -19.25 -11.78
CA LEU A 15 -30.73 -19.00 -11.38
C LEU A 15 -30.56 -17.48 -11.31
N GLN A 16 -30.68 -16.92 -10.11
CA GLN A 16 -30.22 -15.57 -9.82
C GLN A 16 -28.71 -15.63 -9.61
N SER A 17 -27.96 -14.92 -10.46
CA SER A 17 -26.57 -14.55 -10.23
C SER A 17 -26.48 -13.48 -9.14
N PRO A 18 -25.48 -13.48 -8.24
CA PRO A 18 -25.31 -12.40 -7.29
C PRO A 18 -24.72 -11.18 -8.03
N ALA A 19 -25.49 -10.10 -8.12
CA ALA A 19 -24.97 -8.80 -8.52
C ALA A 19 -24.18 -8.23 -7.34
N SER A 20 -22.91 -7.91 -7.55
CA SER A 20 -22.11 -7.11 -6.62
C SER A 20 -22.59 -5.66 -6.68
N GLU A 21 -23.22 -5.17 -5.62
CA GLU A 21 -23.61 -3.76 -5.49
C GLU A 21 -22.36 -2.88 -5.31
N GLU A 22 -21.94 -2.20 -6.37
CA GLU A 22 -20.97 -1.09 -6.30
C GLU A 22 -21.65 0.14 -5.68
N ASN A 23 -21.35 0.44 -4.41
CA ASN A 23 -21.75 1.72 -3.81
C ASN A 23 -20.84 2.84 -4.36
N THR A 24 -21.39 3.63 -5.28
CA THR A 24 -20.72 4.80 -5.85
C THR A 24 -20.91 6.01 -4.94
N VAL A 25 -19.84 6.48 -4.29
CA VAL A 25 -19.86 7.79 -3.62
C VAL A 25 -19.59 8.86 -4.68
N SER A 26 -20.65 9.56 -5.10
CA SER A 26 -20.58 10.66 -6.07
C SER A 26 -20.09 11.96 -5.44
N SER A 27 -19.30 12.71 -6.20
CA SER A 27 -18.59 13.93 -5.82
C SER A 27 -19.51 15.04 -5.32
N LYS A 28 -19.49 15.28 -4.01
CA LYS A 28 -19.44 16.62 -3.43
C LYS A 28 -18.30 16.62 -2.45
N ALA A 29 -17.49 17.68 -2.45
CA ALA A 29 -16.48 17.91 -1.43
C ALA A 29 -17.08 17.56 -0.07
N VAL A 30 -16.59 16.49 0.54
CA VAL A 30 -17.05 16.06 1.85
C VAL A 30 -16.52 17.09 2.83
N ALA A 31 -17.32 18.12 3.07
CA ALA A 31 -17.27 18.82 4.34
C ALA A 31 -17.45 17.72 5.39
N LYS A 32 -16.40 17.54 6.20
CA LYS A 32 -16.27 16.49 7.22
C LYS A 32 -17.44 16.57 8.20
N THR A 33 -18.53 15.86 7.91
CA THR A 33 -19.58 15.55 8.88
C THR A 33 -19.08 14.34 9.65
N SER A 34 -19.01 14.50 10.97
CA SER A 34 -18.40 13.59 11.95
C SER A 34 -19.16 12.27 12.18
N ASP A 35 -19.74 11.68 11.14
CA ASP A 35 -20.31 10.34 11.22
C ASP A 35 -19.31 9.36 10.60
N SER A 36 -18.72 8.49 11.43
CA SER A 36 -17.84 7.43 10.95
C SER A 36 -18.61 6.57 9.94
N ALA A 37 -18.22 6.62 8.67
CA ALA A 37 -18.77 5.73 7.66
C ALA A 37 -18.60 4.29 8.16
N THR A 38 -19.72 3.54 8.24
CA THR A 38 -19.65 2.14 8.65
C THR A 38 -19.24 1.30 7.44
N TYR A 39 -17.99 0.86 7.44
CA TYR A 39 -17.43 0.02 6.39
C TYR A 39 -17.79 -1.45 6.61
N VAL A 40 -18.33 -2.11 5.58
CA VAL A 40 -18.70 -3.53 5.60
C VAL A 40 -17.50 -4.36 5.14
N PRO A 41 -17.03 -5.34 5.93
CA PRO A 41 -15.88 -6.16 5.57
C PRO A 41 -16.02 -6.83 4.20
N GLY A 42 -14.98 -6.74 3.38
CA GLY A 42 -14.92 -7.23 2.01
C GLY A 42 -15.63 -6.34 0.97
N GLN A 43 -16.39 -5.33 1.38
CA GLN A 43 -17.03 -4.41 0.45
C GLN A 43 -15.99 -3.44 -0.15
N LYS A 44 -16.17 -3.15 -1.44
CA LYS A 44 -15.37 -2.20 -2.20
C LYS A 44 -16.05 -0.83 -2.18
N TYR A 45 -15.26 0.19 -1.87
CA TYR A 45 -15.66 1.59 -1.86
C TYR A 45 -14.79 2.32 -2.89
N SER A 46 -15.44 2.93 -3.88
CA SER A 46 -14.75 3.45 -5.05
C SER A 46 -14.87 4.97 -5.12
N PHE A 47 -13.74 5.63 -5.30
CA PHE A 47 -13.68 7.02 -5.76
C PHE A 47 -13.35 7.04 -7.25
N ARG A 48 -14.17 7.76 -8.02
CA ARG A 48 -14.01 7.89 -9.48
C ARG A 48 -13.72 9.33 -9.85
N VAL A 49 -12.79 9.52 -10.78
CA VAL A 49 -12.58 10.81 -11.45
C VAL A 49 -13.54 10.92 -12.64
N THR A 50 -13.98 12.13 -12.94
CA THR A 50 -14.95 12.40 -14.01
C THR A 50 -14.48 13.56 -14.90
N ASP A 51 -14.89 13.54 -16.17
CA ASP A 51 -14.62 14.65 -17.07
C ASP A 51 -15.29 15.94 -16.56
N PRO A 52 -14.54 17.03 -16.32
CA PRO A 52 -15.10 18.29 -15.82
C PRO A 52 -16.10 18.96 -16.77
N ASN A 53 -16.13 18.59 -18.06
CA ASN A 53 -17.06 19.12 -19.05
C ASN A 53 -18.40 18.38 -19.10
N GLY A 54 -18.62 17.39 -18.23
CA GLY A 54 -19.94 16.79 -18.01
C GLY A 54 -20.36 15.68 -18.98
N GLU A 55 -19.43 15.08 -19.75
CA GLU A 55 -19.74 13.96 -20.67
C GLU A 55 -19.10 12.62 -20.22
N ALA A 56 -19.97 11.59 -20.16
CA ALA A 56 -19.88 10.13 -20.24
C ALA A 56 -18.67 9.30 -19.74
N SER A 57 -17.46 9.84 -19.52
CA SER A 57 -16.30 9.03 -19.12
C SER A 57 -15.94 9.22 -17.64
N SER A 58 -16.01 8.13 -16.90
CA SER A 58 -15.62 8.07 -15.49
C SER A 58 -14.67 6.90 -15.29
N PHE A 59 -13.54 7.16 -14.64
CA PHE A 59 -12.55 6.13 -14.33
C PHE A 59 -12.47 5.90 -12.84
N LEU A 60 -12.39 4.63 -12.43
CA LEU A 60 -12.00 4.27 -11.07
C LEU A 60 -10.61 4.84 -10.81
N ALA A 61 -10.50 5.66 -9.77
CA ALA A 61 -9.23 6.26 -9.37
C ALA A 61 -8.70 5.61 -8.11
N ILE A 62 -9.51 5.54 -7.04
CA ILE A 62 -9.13 4.92 -5.77
C ILE A 62 -10.17 3.86 -5.39
N GLU A 63 -9.71 2.72 -4.89
CA GLU A 63 -10.57 1.71 -4.27
C GLU A 63 -10.10 1.45 -2.84
N TYR A 64 -11.04 1.34 -1.92
CA TYR A 64 -10.85 0.80 -0.58
C TYR A 64 -11.66 -0.47 -0.42
N ILE A 65 -10.97 -1.58 -0.13
CA ILE A 65 -11.56 -2.85 0.26
C ILE A 65 -11.50 -2.92 1.77
N ALA A 66 -12.67 -2.83 2.42
CA ALA A 66 -12.74 -2.81 3.87
C ALA A 66 -12.30 -4.15 4.48
N GLY A 67 -11.40 -4.09 5.46
CA GLY A 67 -10.97 -5.23 6.25
C GLY A 67 -12.02 -5.64 7.29
N ASP A 68 -11.77 -6.77 7.95
CA ASP A 68 -12.59 -7.21 9.07
C ASP A 68 -12.34 -6.32 10.30
N PRO A 69 -13.34 -6.08 11.17
CA PRO A 69 -13.17 -5.15 12.28
C PRO A 69 -12.08 -5.57 13.24
N GLY A 70 -11.72 -6.85 13.32
CA GLY A 70 -10.62 -7.37 14.15
C GLY A 70 -9.23 -7.32 13.48
N SER A 71 -9.11 -6.78 12.28
CA SER A 71 -7.85 -6.71 11.54
C SER A 71 -7.04 -5.48 11.93
N GLN A 72 -5.79 -5.69 12.34
CA GLN A 72 -4.83 -4.63 12.67
C GLN A 72 -3.88 -4.31 11.49
N LEU A 73 -4.20 -4.79 10.28
CA LEU A 73 -3.33 -4.66 9.11
C LEU A 73 -4.00 -3.84 8.00
N ILE A 74 -3.23 -2.88 7.47
CA ILE A 74 -3.59 -2.05 6.32
C ILE A 74 -2.53 -2.24 5.24
N LEU A 75 -2.97 -2.52 4.01
CA LEU A 75 -2.12 -2.58 2.82
C LEU A 75 -2.46 -1.41 1.90
N THR A 76 -1.44 -0.73 1.38
CA THR A 76 -1.63 0.34 0.38
C THR A 76 -0.81 0.05 -0.87
N ALA A 77 -1.34 0.36 -2.06
CA ALA A 77 -0.59 0.27 -3.32
C ALA A 77 -0.78 1.57 -4.13
N PRO A 78 0.09 2.58 -3.94
CA PRO A 78 -0.11 3.92 -4.51
C PRO A 78 0.31 4.01 -5.99
N HIS A 79 1.12 3.09 -6.51
CA HIS A 79 1.75 3.22 -7.85
C HIS A 79 1.48 2.06 -8.82
N GLY A 80 0.59 1.12 -8.47
CA GLY A 80 0.25 -0.05 -9.31
C GLY A 80 -0.85 0.19 -10.35
N GLY A 81 -1.35 1.42 -10.45
CA GLY A 81 -2.39 1.82 -11.41
C GLY A 81 -1.86 2.05 -12.83
N THR A 82 -2.68 1.80 -13.84
CA THR A 82 -2.34 2.01 -15.26
C THR A 82 -3.23 3.03 -15.95
N THR A 83 -4.29 3.49 -15.27
CA THR A 83 -5.33 4.34 -15.87
C THR A 83 -4.79 5.75 -16.11
N ARG A 84 -4.98 6.25 -17.33
CA ARG A 84 -4.51 7.59 -17.77
C ARG A 84 -5.65 8.38 -18.41
N PRO A 85 -6.61 8.92 -17.63
CA PRO A 85 -7.70 9.72 -18.20
C PRO A 85 -7.12 10.93 -18.96
N ALA A 86 -7.59 11.15 -20.19
CA ALA A 86 -7.07 12.20 -21.06
C ALA A 86 -7.37 13.60 -20.53
N TYR A 87 -8.49 13.76 -19.80
CA TYR A 87 -8.92 15.02 -19.19
C TYR A 87 -8.16 15.39 -17.89
N MET A 88 -7.29 14.51 -17.40
CA MET A 88 -6.40 14.83 -16.27
C MET A 88 -5.05 15.31 -16.78
N HIS A 89 -4.45 16.27 -16.09
CA HIS A 89 -3.08 16.69 -16.30
C HIS A 89 -2.10 15.50 -16.21
N THR A 90 -1.08 15.50 -17.06
CA THR A 90 0.06 14.59 -16.93
C THR A 90 1.18 15.32 -16.21
N ARG A 91 1.60 14.78 -15.06
CA ARG A 91 2.69 15.32 -14.24
C ARG A 91 3.99 15.41 -15.03
N THR A 92 4.85 16.36 -14.66
CA THR A 92 6.12 16.65 -15.33
C THR A 92 7.18 17.04 -14.30
N ASP A 93 8.44 16.71 -14.58
CA ASP A 93 9.61 17.14 -13.79
C ASP A 93 9.89 18.65 -13.87
N THR A 94 9.37 19.31 -14.90
CA THR A 94 9.52 20.75 -15.19
C THR A 94 8.43 21.63 -14.55
N TYR A 95 7.50 21.04 -13.79
CA TYR A 95 6.43 21.81 -13.16
C TYR A 95 6.96 22.80 -12.13
N SER A 96 6.57 24.06 -12.26
CA SER A 96 6.96 25.11 -11.33
C SER A 96 5.94 25.20 -10.19
N TYR A 97 6.42 24.97 -8.98
CA TYR A 97 5.60 25.12 -7.78
C TYR A 97 5.75 26.54 -7.22
N PRO A 98 4.69 27.13 -6.66
CA PRO A 98 4.86 28.28 -5.77
C PRO A 98 5.73 27.88 -4.56
N THR A 99 6.23 28.85 -3.80
CA THR A 99 6.91 28.56 -2.53
C THR A 99 5.98 27.77 -1.61
N LEU A 100 6.31 26.49 -1.41
CA LEU A 100 5.53 25.60 -0.55
C LEU A 100 6.03 25.70 0.90
N PRO A 101 5.13 25.69 1.89
CA PRO A 101 5.54 25.55 3.28
C PRO A 101 6.19 24.19 3.50
N ALA A 102 7.03 24.08 4.54
CA ALA A 102 7.55 22.79 4.98
C ALA A 102 6.40 21.84 5.32
N ASP A 103 6.40 20.66 4.71
CA ASP A 103 5.50 19.57 5.04
C ASP A 103 6.12 18.76 6.20
N PRO A 104 5.35 18.45 7.26
CA PRO A 104 5.86 17.74 8.43
C PRO A 104 6.18 16.26 8.14
N TYR A 105 5.71 15.72 7.02
CA TYR A 105 5.86 14.32 6.62
C TYR A 105 6.99 14.15 5.62
N ASN A 106 6.98 14.86 4.50
CA ASN A 106 8.09 14.80 3.55
C ASN A 106 8.12 16.01 2.63
N ASN A 107 9.31 16.59 2.44
CA ASN A 107 9.56 17.67 1.50
C ASN A 107 10.18 17.17 0.18
N ASP A 108 10.10 15.87 -0.09
CA ASP A 108 10.53 15.26 -1.34
C ASP A 108 9.68 15.77 -2.52
N MET A 109 10.35 16.50 -3.41
CA MET A 109 9.80 17.06 -4.65
C MET A 109 10.25 16.26 -5.89
N THR A 110 10.90 15.10 -5.72
CA THR A 110 11.38 14.29 -6.84
C THR A 110 10.22 13.81 -7.71
N PHE A 111 10.47 13.81 -9.02
CA PHE A 111 9.55 13.32 -10.04
C PHE A 111 9.96 11.93 -10.50
N SER A 112 8.95 11.08 -10.68
CA SER A 112 9.03 9.83 -11.42
C SER A 112 7.67 9.59 -12.07
N ASP A 113 7.69 9.17 -13.33
CA ASP A 113 6.52 8.68 -14.05
C ASP A 113 6.52 7.15 -14.18
N THR A 114 7.57 6.48 -13.70
CA THR A 114 7.68 5.03 -13.80
C THR A 114 6.69 4.37 -12.83
N PRO A 115 5.79 3.49 -13.32
CA PRO A 115 4.84 2.82 -12.46
C PRO A 115 5.49 1.66 -11.71
N ASP A 116 4.86 1.28 -10.61
CA ASP A 116 5.23 0.10 -9.85
C ASP A 116 4.37 -1.07 -10.35
N SER A 117 4.59 -1.48 -11.61
CA SER A 117 3.74 -2.46 -12.29
C SER A 117 3.45 -3.68 -11.41
N LYS A 118 2.19 -4.12 -11.37
CA LYS A 118 1.70 -5.28 -10.62
C LYS A 118 1.74 -5.17 -9.08
N THR A 119 2.09 -4.02 -8.47
CA THR A 119 1.99 -3.88 -6.99
C THR A 119 0.57 -3.84 -6.48
N LYS A 120 -0.38 -3.31 -7.25
CA LYS A 120 -1.82 -3.36 -6.93
C LYS A 120 -2.31 -4.80 -6.86
N GLU A 121 -1.98 -5.59 -7.87
CA GLU A 121 -2.28 -7.02 -7.97
C GLU A 121 -1.61 -7.79 -6.81
N LEU A 122 -0.31 -7.54 -6.56
CA LEU A 122 0.41 -8.14 -5.44
C LEU A 122 -0.24 -7.82 -4.09
N ALA A 123 -0.65 -6.56 -3.85
CA ALA A 123 -1.29 -6.17 -2.60
C ALA A 123 -2.64 -6.89 -2.39
N GLN A 124 -3.42 -7.08 -3.45
CA GLN A 124 -4.68 -7.84 -3.40
C GLN A 124 -4.42 -9.33 -3.14
N GLU A 125 -3.41 -9.91 -3.78
CA GLU A 125 -3.03 -11.31 -3.59
C GLU A 125 -2.49 -11.56 -2.17
N ILE A 126 -1.66 -10.67 -1.62
CA ILE A 126 -1.21 -10.73 -0.22
C ILE A 126 -2.42 -10.66 0.73
N ALA A 127 -3.37 -9.73 0.49
CA ALA A 127 -4.56 -9.62 1.33
C ALA A 127 -5.41 -10.90 1.31
N ALA A 128 -5.60 -11.50 0.14
CA ALA A 128 -6.33 -12.75 -0.02
C ALA A 128 -5.63 -13.91 0.69
N ALA A 129 -4.31 -14.01 0.57
CA ALA A 129 -3.50 -15.03 1.26
C ALA A 129 -3.60 -14.89 2.79
N ILE A 130 -3.48 -13.67 3.33
CA ILE A 130 -3.63 -13.41 4.77
C ILE A 130 -5.03 -13.79 5.25
N GLN A 131 -6.07 -13.45 4.48
CA GLN A 131 -7.44 -13.85 4.82
C GLN A 131 -7.58 -15.37 4.84
N ALA A 132 -7.01 -16.08 3.85
CA ALA A 132 -7.09 -17.53 3.79
C ALA A 132 -6.39 -18.20 4.99
N GLN A 133 -5.28 -17.63 5.46
CA GLN A 133 -4.50 -18.16 6.59
C GLN A 133 -5.12 -17.84 7.95
N THR A 134 -5.69 -16.64 8.12
CA THR A 134 -6.11 -16.12 9.44
C THR A 134 -7.62 -16.04 9.64
N GLY A 135 -8.39 -16.05 8.55
CA GLY A 135 -9.81 -15.73 8.54
C GLY A 135 -10.12 -14.22 8.62
N LEU A 136 -9.12 -13.35 8.79
CA LEU A 136 -9.28 -11.90 8.89
C LEU A 136 -8.78 -11.20 7.61
N ARG A 137 -9.60 -10.33 7.03
CA ARG A 137 -9.22 -9.49 5.89
C ARG A 137 -8.42 -8.28 6.36
N PRO A 138 -7.23 -8.02 5.81
CA PRO A 138 -6.59 -6.71 5.88
C PRO A 138 -7.46 -5.64 5.19
N HIS A 139 -7.30 -4.40 5.63
CA HIS A 139 -7.80 -3.25 4.88
C HIS A 139 -6.91 -3.00 3.68
N VAL A 140 -7.46 -2.76 2.49
CA VAL A 140 -6.65 -2.56 1.26
C VAL A 140 -7.05 -1.27 0.55
N ILE A 141 -6.11 -0.36 0.32
CA ILE A 141 -6.34 0.90 -0.40
C ILE A 141 -5.45 0.95 -1.65
N LEU A 142 -6.07 1.10 -2.82
CA LEU A 142 -5.43 0.95 -4.11
C LEU A 142 -5.60 2.23 -4.95
N ASN A 143 -4.52 2.69 -5.58
CA ASN A 143 -4.59 3.69 -6.64
C ASN A 143 -4.60 3.01 -8.02
N TYR A 144 -5.64 3.29 -8.81
CA TYR A 144 -5.83 2.80 -10.18
C TYR A 144 -5.29 3.76 -11.24
N LEU A 145 -5.01 5.03 -10.86
CA LEU A 145 -4.38 6.00 -11.73
C LEU A 145 -2.90 5.67 -11.89
N HIS A 146 -2.39 5.86 -13.10
CA HIS A 146 -0.96 5.78 -13.36
C HIS A 146 -0.20 6.87 -12.59
N ARG A 147 1.03 6.59 -12.14
CA ARG A 147 1.88 7.53 -11.37
C ARG A 147 2.07 8.90 -12.04
N ALA A 148 2.11 8.90 -13.37
CA ALA A 148 2.15 10.10 -14.21
C ALA A 148 0.89 10.99 -14.11
N LYS A 149 -0.24 10.48 -13.64
CA LYS A 149 -1.48 11.24 -13.37
C LYS A 149 -1.62 11.59 -11.89
N LEU A 150 -1.29 10.65 -11.02
CA LEU A 150 -1.29 10.84 -9.57
C LEU A 150 -0.20 9.98 -8.94
N ASP A 151 0.72 10.61 -8.21
CA ASP A 151 1.63 9.91 -7.31
C ASP A 151 1.11 10.04 -5.89
N ALA A 152 0.33 9.06 -5.47
CA ALA A 152 -0.28 9.01 -4.13
C ALA A 152 0.73 8.72 -3.01
N ASN A 153 2.05 8.75 -3.28
CA ASN A 153 3.13 8.68 -2.29
C ASN A 153 3.98 9.96 -2.30
N ARG A 154 3.33 11.10 -2.54
CA ARG A 154 3.88 12.46 -2.45
C ARG A 154 2.86 13.38 -1.76
N ARG A 155 3.34 14.53 -1.24
CA ARG A 155 2.46 15.62 -0.80
C ARG A 155 1.60 16.10 -1.96
N VAL A 156 0.38 16.57 -1.67
CA VAL A 156 -0.67 16.83 -2.68
C VAL A 156 -0.21 17.72 -3.83
N GLU A 157 0.59 18.75 -3.54
CA GLU A 157 1.05 19.73 -4.53
C GLU A 157 1.92 19.05 -5.59
N VAL A 158 2.82 18.15 -5.16
CA VAL A 158 3.68 17.35 -6.03
C VAL A 158 2.90 16.22 -6.69
N ALA A 159 2.02 15.57 -5.92
CA ALA A 159 1.24 14.41 -6.33
C ALA A 159 0.26 14.74 -7.47
N ALA A 160 -0.31 15.94 -7.46
CA ALA A 160 -1.38 16.35 -8.37
C ALA A 160 -1.00 17.49 -9.33
N GLN A 161 0.05 18.27 -9.03
CA GLN A 161 0.47 19.42 -9.85
C GLN A 161 -0.68 20.36 -10.24
N GLY A 162 -1.59 20.60 -9.30
CA GLY A 162 -2.72 21.52 -9.44
C GLY A 162 -3.94 20.95 -10.19
N ASP A 163 -3.91 19.70 -10.67
CA ASP A 163 -5.08 19.07 -11.29
C ASP A 163 -6.14 18.70 -10.24
N GLN A 164 -7.36 19.20 -10.42
CA GLN A 164 -8.42 19.02 -9.43
C GLN A 164 -8.89 17.56 -9.29
N ASN A 165 -8.89 16.79 -10.37
CA ASN A 165 -9.25 15.37 -10.32
C ASN A 165 -8.17 14.58 -9.57
N ALA A 166 -6.90 14.89 -9.80
CA ALA A 166 -5.78 14.29 -9.07
C ALA A 166 -5.77 14.70 -7.59
N ILE A 167 -6.08 15.96 -7.25
CA ILE A 167 -6.25 16.41 -5.87
C ILE A 167 -7.37 15.60 -5.18
N ASN A 168 -8.54 15.48 -5.81
CA ASN A 168 -9.66 14.75 -5.21
C ASN A 168 -9.35 13.26 -5.04
N ALA A 169 -8.67 12.64 -6.02
CA ALA A 169 -8.23 11.25 -5.92
C ALA A 169 -7.16 11.07 -4.82
N TRP A 170 -6.20 11.99 -4.71
CA TRP A 170 -5.24 12.00 -3.62
C TRP A 170 -5.93 12.09 -2.25
N THR A 171 -6.91 12.99 -2.12
CA THR A 171 -7.70 13.14 -0.90
C THR A 171 -8.42 11.84 -0.56
N ALA A 172 -9.12 11.24 -1.53
CA ALA A 172 -9.81 9.96 -1.32
C ALA A 172 -8.85 8.83 -0.89
N PHE A 173 -7.66 8.74 -1.48
CA PHE A 173 -6.63 7.76 -1.10
C PHE A 173 -6.22 7.92 0.36
N HIS A 174 -5.90 9.14 0.78
CA HIS A 174 -5.48 9.38 2.16
C HIS A 174 -6.63 9.30 3.17
N ASP A 175 -7.84 9.73 2.81
CA ASP A 175 -9.03 9.63 3.66
C ASP A 175 -9.42 8.17 3.91
N PHE A 176 -9.38 7.31 2.88
CA PHE A 176 -9.59 5.87 3.08
C PHE A 176 -8.54 5.21 3.98
N ILE A 177 -7.29 5.69 3.98
CA ILE A 177 -6.29 5.22 4.93
C ILE A 177 -6.65 5.67 6.36
N GLU A 178 -7.10 6.91 6.56
CA GLU A 178 -7.54 7.38 7.89
C GLU A 178 -8.77 6.62 8.41
N ASP A 179 -9.70 6.30 7.52
CA ASP A 179 -10.88 5.49 7.84
C ASP A 179 -10.52 4.04 8.20
N ALA A 180 -9.60 3.43 7.45
CA ALA A 180 -9.05 2.11 7.77
C ALA A 180 -8.31 2.12 9.12
N LYS A 181 -7.50 3.16 9.40
CA LYS A 181 -6.83 3.33 10.70
C LYS A 181 -7.84 3.45 11.84
N THR A 182 -8.92 4.21 11.63
CA THR A 182 -9.98 4.37 12.63
C THR A 182 -10.65 3.04 12.95
N THR A 183 -10.93 2.23 11.93
CA THR A 183 -11.53 0.91 12.09
C THR A 183 -10.57 -0.08 12.78
N ALA A 184 -9.34 -0.18 12.28
CA ALA A 184 -8.33 -1.12 12.78
C ALA A 184 -7.87 -0.81 14.22
N SER A 185 -7.78 0.46 14.59
CA SER A 185 -7.30 0.89 15.92
C SER A 185 -8.25 0.50 17.05
N ALA A 186 -9.48 0.07 16.76
CA ALA A 186 -10.41 -0.45 17.75
C ALA A 186 -9.85 -1.69 18.50
N ASN A 187 -8.84 -2.37 17.93
CA ASN A 187 -8.27 -3.60 18.50
C ASN A 187 -6.81 -3.44 18.97
N GLY A 188 -6.23 -2.24 18.87
CA GLY A 188 -4.88 -1.98 19.36
C GLY A 188 -3.99 -1.23 18.37
N GLU A 189 -2.70 -1.56 18.40
CA GLU A 189 -1.71 -0.99 17.47
C GLU A 189 -2.02 -1.46 16.04
N VAL A 190 -1.67 -0.65 15.04
CA VAL A 190 -1.96 -0.97 13.63
C VAL A 190 -0.66 -0.99 12.83
N LEU A 191 -0.51 -1.98 11.96
CA LEU A 191 0.55 -2.04 10.97
C LEU A 191 0.01 -1.59 9.60
N LEU A 192 0.69 -0.63 8.98
CA LEU A 192 0.49 -0.26 7.58
C LEU A 192 1.68 -0.72 6.75
N LEU A 193 1.42 -1.49 5.70
CA LEU A 193 2.41 -1.89 4.71
C LEU A 193 2.11 -1.18 3.38
N ASP A 194 3.01 -0.29 2.99
CA ASP A 194 2.93 0.45 1.72
C ASP A 194 3.70 -0.31 0.65
N ILE A 195 2.98 -0.91 -0.29
CA ILE A 195 3.47 -1.87 -1.28
C ILE A 195 3.93 -1.14 -2.54
N HIS A 196 5.22 -1.22 -2.82
CA HIS A 196 5.93 -0.59 -3.93
C HIS A 196 6.76 -1.61 -4.72
N GLY A 197 7.32 -1.14 -5.82
CA GLY A 197 8.14 -1.92 -6.72
C GLY A 197 9.45 -1.24 -7.05
N ASN A 198 10.56 -1.96 -6.87
CA ASN A 198 11.88 -1.50 -7.29
C ASN A 198 12.40 -2.27 -8.53
N ALA A 199 13.45 -1.72 -9.15
CA ALA A 199 14.23 -2.36 -10.21
C ALA A 199 15.73 -2.28 -9.89
N HIS A 200 16.08 -2.37 -8.61
CA HIS A 200 17.47 -2.30 -8.16
C HIS A 200 18.26 -3.54 -8.55
N THR A 201 19.59 -3.40 -8.60
CA THR A 201 20.53 -4.47 -8.95
C THR A 201 21.59 -4.61 -7.85
N PRO A 202 21.80 -5.82 -7.29
CA PRO A 202 21.06 -7.06 -7.53
C PRO A 202 19.60 -6.98 -7.06
N GLN A 203 18.75 -7.87 -7.60
CA GLN A 203 17.33 -7.98 -7.25
C GLN A 203 17.17 -8.27 -5.76
N ARG A 204 16.30 -7.51 -5.09
CA ARG A 204 16.06 -7.61 -3.64
C ARG A 204 14.74 -6.96 -3.25
N THR A 205 14.13 -7.48 -2.20
CA THR A 205 13.05 -6.76 -1.51
C THR A 205 13.65 -5.82 -0.47
N GLU A 206 13.15 -4.59 -0.40
CA GLU A 206 13.61 -3.60 0.59
C GLU A 206 12.47 -3.26 1.55
N ALA A 207 12.77 -3.17 2.85
CA ALA A 207 11.84 -2.70 3.87
C ALA A 207 12.28 -1.33 4.39
N GLY A 208 11.56 -0.28 4.01
CA GLY A 208 11.82 1.11 4.37
C GLY A 208 11.18 1.53 5.69
N TYR A 209 11.99 2.12 6.59
CA TYR A 209 11.61 2.53 7.95
C TYR A 209 11.84 4.03 8.24
N LEU A 210 12.04 4.85 7.21
CA LEU A 210 12.52 6.24 7.23
C LEU A 210 13.94 6.42 7.79
N LEU A 211 14.75 5.38 7.75
CA LEU A 211 16.18 5.42 8.08
C LEU A 211 16.98 5.37 6.78
N ALA A 212 17.90 6.31 6.58
CA ALA A 212 18.70 6.35 5.37
C ALA A 212 19.70 5.18 5.36
N LYS A 213 20.15 4.74 4.18
CA LYS A 213 21.08 3.59 4.06
C LYS A 213 22.34 3.71 4.95
N ASN A 214 22.90 4.92 5.08
CA ASN A 214 24.11 5.16 5.89
C ASN A 214 23.83 5.11 7.40
N ASP A 215 22.58 5.24 7.84
CA ASP A 215 22.20 5.13 9.24
C ASP A 215 22.50 3.72 9.78
N PHE A 216 22.30 2.68 8.95
CA PHE A 216 22.50 1.29 9.34
C PHE A 216 23.96 0.95 9.64
N THR A 217 24.89 1.54 8.88
CA THR A 217 26.32 1.40 9.10
C THR A 217 26.80 2.32 10.23
N THR A 218 26.38 3.59 10.23
CA THR A 218 26.82 4.59 11.21
C THR A 218 26.35 4.25 12.63
N TYR A 219 25.11 3.79 12.77
CA TYR A 219 24.49 3.44 14.05
C TYR A 219 24.38 1.93 14.23
N TYR A 220 25.33 1.16 13.68
CA TYR A 220 25.24 -0.30 13.66
C TYR A 220 24.90 -0.88 15.05
N SER A 221 25.65 -0.56 16.10
CA SER A 221 25.35 -1.06 17.46
C SER A 221 24.34 -0.20 18.25
N THR A 222 23.92 0.93 17.70
CA THR A 222 23.15 1.97 18.43
C THR A 222 21.90 2.44 17.66
N LEU A 223 21.32 1.59 16.83
CA LEU A 223 20.14 1.88 15.99
C LEU A 223 18.97 2.51 16.79
N GLY A 224 18.84 2.15 18.08
CA GLY A 224 17.87 2.73 19.00
C GLY A 224 17.95 4.26 19.15
N ASN A 225 19.12 4.87 18.91
CA ASN A 225 19.30 6.33 18.93
C ASN A 225 18.53 7.03 17.80
N LEU A 226 18.10 6.29 16.78
CA LEU A 226 17.31 6.80 15.64
C LEU A 226 15.82 6.47 15.72
N THR A 227 15.35 5.94 16.86
CA THR A 227 13.92 5.61 17.08
C THR A 227 12.99 6.79 16.72
N TRP A 228 13.41 8.02 17.03
CA TRP A 228 12.62 9.22 16.76
C TRP A 228 12.43 9.53 15.26
N LYS A 229 13.31 9.01 14.39
CA LYS A 229 13.28 9.22 12.94
C LYS A 229 12.33 8.24 12.24
N SER A 230 12.07 7.09 12.85
CA SER A 230 11.44 5.96 12.17
C SER A 230 9.90 6.03 12.12
N SER A 231 9.32 5.49 11.06
CA SER A 231 7.87 5.27 10.89
C SER A 231 7.30 4.14 11.76
N ILE A 232 8.15 3.35 12.42
CA ILE A 232 7.78 2.28 13.36
C ILE A 232 8.13 2.62 14.81
N LYS A 233 8.36 3.90 15.11
CA LYS A 233 8.71 4.42 16.44
C LYS A 233 7.82 3.86 17.56
N TYR A 234 6.52 3.72 17.32
CA TYR A 234 5.57 3.27 18.34
C TYR A 234 5.76 1.81 18.77
N MET A 235 6.29 0.94 17.88
CA MET A 235 6.56 -0.46 18.20
C MET A 235 7.74 -0.62 19.18
N VAL A 236 8.59 0.39 19.34
CA VAL A 236 9.71 0.34 20.28
C VAL A 236 9.17 0.46 21.71
N LYS A 237 9.26 -0.64 22.45
CA LYS A 237 8.84 -0.73 23.85
C LYS A 237 10.09 -0.92 24.73
N PRO A 238 10.50 0.10 25.50
CA PRO A 238 11.69 0.01 26.34
C PRO A 238 11.69 -1.24 27.23
N GLY A 239 12.75 -2.06 27.13
CA GLY A 239 12.90 -3.30 27.91
C GLY A 239 12.30 -4.56 27.29
N SER A 240 11.54 -4.47 26.19
CA SER A 240 10.98 -5.65 25.51
C SER A 240 11.22 -5.68 23.99
N VAL A 241 10.94 -4.58 23.28
CA VAL A 241 11.05 -4.50 21.82
C VAL A 241 11.97 -3.33 21.43
N THR A 242 13.07 -3.63 20.75
CA THR A 242 14.09 -2.64 20.36
C THR A 242 14.05 -2.37 18.85
N MET A 243 14.57 -1.22 18.42
CA MET A 243 14.77 -0.94 16.98
C MET A 243 15.57 -2.06 16.30
N THR A 244 16.64 -2.54 16.95
CA THR A 244 17.47 -3.62 16.41
C THR A 244 16.68 -4.90 16.19
N SER A 245 15.82 -5.29 17.14
CA SER A 245 15.00 -6.50 17.00
C SER A 245 13.96 -6.38 15.89
N LEU A 246 13.36 -5.19 15.71
CA LEU A 246 12.34 -4.95 14.69
C LEU A 246 12.88 -4.92 13.26
N ILE A 247 14.11 -4.42 13.08
CA ILE A 247 14.69 -4.15 11.76
C ILE A 247 15.58 -5.29 11.25
N ARG A 248 16.30 -5.97 12.15
CA ARG A 248 17.27 -7.01 11.78
C ARG A 248 17.44 -8.10 12.84
N GLY A 249 16.46 -8.25 13.73
CA GLY A 249 16.39 -9.36 14.67
C GLY A 249 15.90 -10.64 14.00
N ASN A 250 15.73 -11.69 14.81
CA ASN A 250 15.19 -12.97 14.35
C ASN A 250 13.75 -12.83 13.81
N ASN A 251 12.94 -11.98 14.46
CA ASN A 251 11.54 -11.76 14.10
C ASN A 251 11.34 -10.44 13.33
N ALA A 252 12.41 -9.82 12.82
CA ALA A 252 12.27 -8.66 11.96
C ALA A 252 11.56 -9.04 10.66
N LEU A 253 10.71 -8.16 10.13
CA LEU A 253 9.90 -8.47 8.95
C LEU A 253 10.76 -8.95 7.76
N GLY A 254 11.90 -8.29 7.49
CA GLY A 254 12.81 -8.72 6.43
C GLY A 254 13.46 -10.09 6.68
N THR A 255 13.73 -10.44 7.95
CA THR A 255 14.22 -11.77 8.32
C THR A 255 13.15 -12.83 8.12
N LEU A 256 11.92 -12.56 8.58
CA LEU A 256 10.80 -13.48 8.43
C LEU A 256 10.49 -13.72 6.95
N MET A 257 10.44 -12.65 6.14
CA MET A 257 10.28 -12.79 4.70
C MET A 257 11.33 -13.73 4.13
N MET A 258 12.63 -13.54 4.41
CA MET A 258 13.68 -14.44 3.92
C MET A 258 13.53 -15.91 4.33
N ASN A 259 12.83 -16.22 5.42
CA ASN A 259 12.59 -17.61 5.80
C ASN A 259 11.56 -18.30 4.91
N HIS A 260 10.64 -17.53 4.34
CA HIS A 260 9.56 -18.00 3.46
C HIS A 260 9.83 -17.69 1.98
N PHE A 261 10.79 -16.81 1.70
CA PHE A 261 10.97 -16.14 0.42
C PHE A 261 12.35 -16.42 -0.17
N PRO A 262 12.44 -16.85 -1.45
CA PRO A 262 13.72 -17.24 -2.04
C PRO A 262 14.62 -16.06 -2.45
N PHE A 263 14.19 -14.81 -2.22
CA PHE A 263 14.93 -13.61 -2.61
C PHE A 263 15.56 -12.91 -1.40
N ILE A 264 16.61 -12.15 -1.68
CA ILE A 264 17.25 -11.29 -0.67
C ILE A 264 16.24 -10.25 -0.18
N VAL A 265 16.17 -10.07 1.14
CA VAL A 265 15.41 -8.99 1.77
C VAL A 265 16.34 -8.19 2.68
N THR A 266 16.27 -6.86 2.58
CA THR A 266 17.09 -5.94 3.39
C THR A 266 16.27 -4.75 3.90
N PRO A 267 16.52 -4.22 5.11
CA PRO A 267 17.34 -4.82 6.16
C PRO A 267 16.71 -6.12 6.70
N SER A 268 17.57 -7.06 7.07
CA SER A 268 17.22 -8.33 7.70
C SER A 268 18.39 -8.79 8.57
N LYS A 269 18.23 -9.90 9.30
CA LYS A 269 19.34 -10.47 10.09
C LYS A 269 20.55 -10.84 9.23
N LEU A 270 20.32 -11.42 8.04
CA LEU A 270 21.41 -11.83 7.15
C LEU A 270 21.96 -10.68 6.32
N TYR A 271 21.10 -9.73 5.92
CA TYR A 271 21.47 -8.54 5.15
C TYR A 271 21.07 -7.26 5.91
N PRO A 272 21.74 -6.93 7.02
CA PRO A 272 21.33 -5.89 7.95
C PRO A 272 21.54 -4.46 7.45
N GLU A 273 22.37 -4.29 6.42
CA GLU A 273 22.81 -2.99 5.92
C GLU A 273 22.41 -2.86 4.44
N PRO A 274 21.30 -2.16 4.14
CA PRO A 274 20.84 -1.99 2.75
C PRO A 274 21.80 -1.15 1.90
N GLY A 275 22.76 -0.46 2.52
CA GLY A 275 23.82 0.29 1.85
C GLY A 275 25.12 -0.46 1.60
N ASP A 276 25.23 -1.75 1.99
CA ASP A 276 26.46 -2.52 1.82
C ASP A 276 26.74 -2.80 0.34
N THR A 277 27.69 -2.06 -0.23
CA THR A 277 28.04 -2.17 -1.65
C THR A 277 28.77 -3.46 -2.03
N SER A 278 29.21 -4.26 -1.05
CA SER A 278 29.76 -5.59 -1.32
C SER A 278 28.67 -6.61 -1.67
N VAL A 279 27.43 -6.36 -1.23
CA VAL A 279 26.24 -7.15 -1.56
C VAL A 279 25.41 -6.42 -2.62
N PHE A 280 25.10 -5.15 -2.37
CA PHE A 280 24.24 -4.31 -3.20
C PHE A 280 25.08 -3.35 -4.04
N THR A 281 25.55 -3.81 -5.20
CA THR A 281 26.54 -3.08 -6.01
C THR A 281 26.07 -1.71 -6.51
N ASP A 282 24.77 -1.46 -6.61
CA ASP A 282 24.22 -0.14 -6.92
C ASP A 282 24.22 0.83 -5.72
N GLY A 283 24.41 0.32 -4.50
CA GLY A 283 24.37 1.06 -3.24
C GLY A 283 23.05 1.80 -3.02
N LYS A 284 21.96 1.40 -3.67
CA LYS A 284 20.65 2.05 -3.58
C LYS A 284 19.79 1.42 -2.50
N TYR A 285 18.84 2.19 -2.00
CA TYR A 285 17.87 1.75 -1.02
C TYR A 285 16.74 2.78 -0.96
N PHE A 286 15.50 2.30 -0.96
CA PHE A 286 14.32 3.10 -0.70
C PHE A 286 13.98 3.01 0.80
N ASP A 287 14.22 4.10 1.52
CA ASP A 287 14.04 4.16 2.97
C ASP A 287 12.61 4.44 3.40
N GLY A 288 11.71 4.82 2.50
CA GLY A 288 10.30 5.09 2.75
C GLY A 288 9.85 6.46 2.27
N GLY A 289 8.64 6.54 1.74
CA GLY A 289 8.08 7.72 1.11
C GLY A 289 7.18 8.57 2.00
N TYR A 290 6.30 9.33 1.36
CA TYR A 290 5.35 10.22 2.02
C TYR A 290 4.32 9.46 2.86
N ASN A 291 3.83 8.31 2.37
CA ASN A 291 2.82 7.50 3.04
C ASN A 291 3.34 6.93 4.36
N THR A 292 4.55 6.38 4.38
CA THR A 292 5.15 5.90 5.64
C THR A 292 5.44 7.03 6.61
N ALA A 293 5.85 8.21 6.13
CA ALA A 293 6.06 9.38 6.96
C ALA A 293 4.77 9.98 7.52
N ARG A 294 3.68 9.95 6.75
CA ARG A 294 2.38 10.52 7.11
C ARG A 294 1.56 9.60 8.01
N HIS A 295 1.55 8.31 7.68
CA HIS A 295 0.67 7.34 8.31
C HIS A 295 1.35 6.47 9.36
N GLY A 296 2.69 6.50 9.41
CA GLY A 296 3.47 5.84 10.47
C GLY A 296 3.64 6.71 11.72
N SER A 297 4.31 6.14 12.72
CA SER A 297 4.36 6.69 14.08
C SER A 297 5.46 7.72 14.30
N ARG A 298 6.15 8.17 13.24
CA ARG A 298 7.22 9.16 13.34
C ARG A 298 6.74 10.45 14.01
N GLN A 299 5.56 10.92 13.60
CA GLN A 299 4.89 12.11 14.15
C GLN A 299 4.00 11.80 15.38
N GLY A 300 4.05 10.58 15.91
CA GLY A 300 3.17 10.09 16.99
C GLY A 300 2.06 9.18 16.49
N GLY A 301 1.14 8.80 17.39
CA GLY A 301 0.07 7.83 17.10
C GLY A 301 0.48 6.38 17.28
N THR A 302 -0.49 5.47 17.15
CA THR A 302 -0.36 4.03 17.40
C THR A 302 -0.18 3.19 16.13
N VAL A 303 -0.06 3.86 14.98
CA VAL A 303 0.09 3.22 13.67
C VAL A 303 1.56 3.21 13.28
N SER A 304 2.08 2.05 12.93
CA SER A 304 3.44 1.88 12.44
C SER A 304 3.41 1.55 10.95
N ALA A 305 4.25 2.21 10.15
CA ALA A 305 4.22 2.06 8.70
C ALA A 305 5.57 1.58 8.15
N ILE A 306 5.55 0.63 7.23
CA ILE A 306 6.74 0.09 6.55
C ILE A 306 6.49 0.17 5.04
N GLN A 307 7.46 0.70 4.28
CA GLN A 307 7.43 0.63 2.82
C GLN A 307 8.07 -0.69 2.38
N LEU A 308 7.37 -1.49 1.59
CA LEU A 308 7.89 -2.73 1.05
C LEU A 308 8.10 -2.59 -0.45
N GLU A 309 9.34 -2.68 -0.86
CA GLU A 309 9.78 -2.50 -2.24
C GLU A 309 10.09 -3.84 -2.84
N PHE A 310 9.19 -4.38 -3.66
CA PHE A 310 9.37 -5.69 -4.25
C PHE A 310 10.08 -5.60 -5.60
N ASN A 311 11.02 -6.50 -5.82
CA ASN A 311 11.75 -6.57 -7.08
C ASN A 311 10.86 -7.14 -8.22
N GLN A 312 11.32 -7.10 -9.46
CA GLN A 312 10.48 -7.48 -10.62
C GLN A 312 10.14 -8.97 -10.64
N ASP A 313 11.06 -9.84 -10.22
CA ASP A 313 10.88 -11.31 -10.22
C ASP A 313 9.74 -11.75 -9.29
N VAL A 314 9.44 -10.93 -8.28
CA VAL A 314 8.34 -11.16 -7.34
C VAL A 314 6.99 -10.77 -7.94
N ARG A 315 6.96 -9.75 -8.80
CA ARG A 315 5.74 -9.02 -9.17
C ARG A 315 5.23 -9.35 -10.57
N PHE A 316 6.10 -9.61 -11.53
CA PHE A 316 5.72 -9.46 -12.94
C PHE A 316 4.98 -10.67 -13.52
N ASP A 317 5.37 -11.88 -13.12
CA ASP A 317 4.77 -13.11 -13.65
C ASP A 317 3.49 -13.46 -12.89
N ASP A 318 2.35 -13.36 -13.58
CA ASP A 318 1.02 -13.64 -13.04
C ASP A 318 0.86 -15.11 -12.57
N ASN A 319 1.70 -16.04 -13.04
CA ASN A 319 1.63 -17.46 -12.64
C ASN A 319 2.37 -17.74 -11.33
N THR A 320 3.47 -17.01 -11.06
CA THR A 320 4.32 -17.24 -9.87
C THR A 320 4.02 -16.25 -8.76
N ARG A 321 3.58 -15.04 -9.09
CA ARG A 321 3.26 -13.98 -8.10
C ARG A 321 2.31 -14.45 -6.99
N PRO A 322 1.22 -15.22 -7.24
CA PRO A 322 0.37 -15.71 -6.16
C PRO A 322 1.11 -16.58 -5.13
N GLY A 323 2.02 -17.46 -5.57
CA GLY A 323 2.84 -18.26 -4.66
C GLY A 323 3.81 -17.41 -3.84
N TYR A 324 4.35 -16.33 -4.42
CA TYR A 324 5.14 -15.36 -3.67
C TYR A 324 4.29 -14.54 -2.70
N ALA A 325 3.06 -14.17 -3.07
CA ALA A 325 2.13 -13.49 -2.19
C ALA A 325 1.77 -14.36 -0.97
N ASP A 326 1.61 -15.67 -1.15
CA ASP A 326 1.42 -16.63 -0.06
C ASP A 326 2.61 -16.64 0.91
N SER A 327 3.84 -16.75 0.40
CA SER A 327 5.07 -16.69 1.23
C SER A 327 5.24 -15.35 1.96
N ILE A 328 4.90 -14.24 1.30
CA ILE A 328 4.93 -12.91 1.92
C ILE A 328 3.86 -12.82 3.02
N ALA A 329 2.67 -13.36 2.78
CA ALA A 329 1.59 -13.42 3.77
C ALA A 329 1.99 -14.25 5.00
N GLU A 330 2.66 -15.40 4.83
CA GLU A 330 3.16 -16.20 5.95
C GLU A 330 4.09 -15.38 6.86
N ALA A 331 5.05 -14.66 6.28
CA ALA A 331 5.97 -13.81 7.01
C ALA A 331 5.27 -12.62 7.70
N ILE A 332 4.28 -12.02 7.06
CA ILE A 332 3.47 -10.95 7.65
C ILE A 332 2.65 -11.49 8.82
N VAL A 333 2.00 -12.65 8.68
CA VAL A 333 1.21 -13.27 9.75
C VAL A 333 2.09 -13.63 10.94
N GLU A 334 3.29 -14.18 10.71
CA GLU A 334 4.26 -14.42 11.79
C GLU A 334 4.68 -13.11 12.47
N TYR A 335 4.98 -12.07 11.70
CA TYR A 335 5.32 -10.75 12.24
C TYR A 335 4.18 -10.17 13.10
N MET A 336 2.94 -10.28 12.62
CA MET A 336 1.75 -9.83 13.36
C MET A 336 1.63 -10.61 14.67
N ASN A 337 1.69 -11.94 14.66
CA ASN A 337 1.58 -12.77 15.86
C ASN A 337 2.65 -12.48 16.94
N VAL A 338 3.81 -11.96 16.53
CA VAL A 338 4.90 -11.61 17.47
C VAL A 338 4.67 -10.24 18.11
N TYR A 339 4.08 -9.27 17.39
CA TYR A 339 4.10 -7.85 17.77
C TYR A 339 2.73 -7.18 17.93
N PHE A 340 1.64 -7.80 17.47
CA PHE A 340 0.28 -7.26 17.44
C PHE A 340 -0.70 -8.27 18.04
#